data_AF-X6Q6K4-F1
#
_entry.id   AF-X6Q6K4-F1
#
_cell.length_a   1.000
_cell.length_b   1.000
_cell.length_c   1.000
_cell.angle_alpha   90.00
_cell.angle_beta   90.00
_cell.angle_gamma   90.00
#
_symmetry.space_group_name_H-M   'P 1'
#
loop_
_entity.id
_entity.type
_entity.pdbx_description
1 polymer ?
#
loop_
_entity_poly.entity_id
_entity_poly.type
_entity_poly.pdbx_seq_one_letter_code
_entity_poly.pdbx_strand_id
1 'polypeptide(L)'
;MSNTLRNLAVVLIVFLFLYAAKHFWGGDIKVSKLFGVSDLFSVDSVEVADDYDAIYPMKHKGRICFFYVTNRRYDYGLNDDKTLVDGHYYGFVDAQTGQVLADKLLISDDESKRVDMTSINELKIWHLYQADKWLCLIPKQFIYEINPQTLTMNNISKTIFANKEAMSSGISSVDFISRTSNFFDFSLEGDEGLEISNNLAEVYYYFPATDHLYTEEAYNYAKELPSSELKGEMRDSVLYILESKKSNASSSKESQNRLTRIQFTYHLGNPKYLSNPSNKKYDFVAKDIQVVSSQQISDWFTGFDANIILQDSTYILIWYKSNISENAPAVLQLRNTNGKILWTRSLDCPIKIGGVLRDNQKIWFRATRENTDRYDDEYIMSLTLKGGNIKYEYKFANSHNVRKQ
;
A
#
# COMPACT_ATOMS: atom_id res chain seq x y z
N MET A 1 -6.99 -63.59 -25.16
CA MET A 1 -6.14 -62.39 -25.35
C MET A 1 -6.57 -61.36 -24.30
N SER A 2 -5.70 -60.97 -23.36
CA SER A 2 -6.13 -60.20 -22.19
C SER A 2 -6.59 -58.79 -22.57
N ASN A 3 -7.56 -58.25 -21.83
CA ASN A 3 -8.08 -56.89 -22.03
C ASN A 3 -6.96 -55.82 -22.04
N THR A 4 -5.85 -56.09 -21.36
CA THR A 4 -4.65 -55.25 -21.33
C THR A 4 -3.97 -55.15 -22.70
N LEU A 5 -3.83 -56.27 -23.43
CA LEU A 5 -3.25 -56.27 -24.78
C LEU A 5 -4.16 -55.59 -25.80
N ARG A 6 -5.48 -55.72 -25.64
CA ARG A 6 -6.47 -55.04 -26.50
C ARG A 6 -6.47 -53.53 -26.28
N ASN A 7 -6.37 -53.08 -25.03
CA ASN A 7 -6.29 -51.66 -24.70
C ASN A 7 -4.97 -51.03 -25.14
N LEU A 8 -3.85 -51.76 -25.02
CA LEU A 8 -2.55 -51.26 -25.52
C LEU A 8 -2.56 -51.11 -27.04
N ALA A 9 -3.14 -52.07 -27.76
CA ALA A 9 -3.28 -52.00 -29.22
C ALA A 9 -4.16 -50.83 -29.67
N VAL A 10 -5.27 -50.56 -28.97
CA VAL A 10 -6.15 -49.40 -29.27
C VAL A 10 -5.43 -48.08 -29.01
N VAL A 11 -4.70 -47.96 -27.89
CA VAL A 11 -3.93 -46.74 -27.58
C VAL A 11 -2.83 -46.52 -28.62
N LEU A 12 -2.13 -47.58 -29.05
CA LEU A 12 -1.07 -47.48 -30.05
C LEU A 12 -1.62 -47.08 -31.43
N ILE A 13 -2.78 -47.61 -31.83
CA ILE A 13 -3.46 -47.24 -33.08
C ILE A 13 -3.90 -45.77 -33.05
N VAL A 14 -4.45 -45.29 -31.93
CA VAL A 14 -4.84 -43.88 -31.77
C VAL A 14 -3.62 -42.97 -31.81
N PHE A 15 -2.52 -43.36 -31.18
CA PHE A 15 -1.28 -42.58 -31.18
C PHE A 15 -0.64 -42.50 -32.58
N LEU A 16 -0.64 -43.61 -33.32
CA LEU A 16 -0.18 -43.64 -34.71
C LEU A 16 -1.07 -42.83 -35.64
N PHE A 17 -2.39 -42.81 -35.42
CA PHE A 17 -3.31 -41.95 -36.17
C PHE A 17 -3.06 -40.46 -35.91
N LEU A 18 -2.84 -40.06 -34.65
CA LEU A 18 -2.53 -38.67 -34.27
C LEU A 18 -1.17 -38.22 -34.81
N TYR A 19 -0.17 -39.10 -34.78
CA TYR A 19 1.16 -38.83 -35.32
C TYR A 19 1.16 -38.73 -36.85
N ALA A 20 0.43 -39.63 -37.54
CA ALA A 20 0.25 -39.57 -38.98
C ALA A 20 -0.56 -38.34 -39.42
N ALA A 21 -1.60 -37.96 -38.68
CA ALA A 21 -2.38 -36.75 -38.96
C ALA A 21 -1.52 -35.48 -38.85
N LYS A 22 -0.63 -35.39 -37.86
CA LYS A 22 0.31 -34.27 -37.71
C LYS A 22 1.31 -34.17 -38.86
N HIS A 23 1.71 -35.29 -39.45
CA HIS A 23 2.74 -35.33 -40.50
C HIS A 23 2.18 -35.27 -41.92
N PHE A 24 0.97 -35.77 -42.18
CA PHE A 24 0.37 -35.78 -43.52
C PHE A 24 -0.52 -34.58 -43.81
N TRP A 25 -1.13 -33.96 -42.80
CA TRP A 25 -1.98 -32.78 -42.98
C TRP A 25 -1.34 -31.58 -42.28
N GLY A 26 -0.44 -30.89 -42.99
CA GLY A 26 0.13 -29.61 -42.59
C GLY A 26 -0.91 -28.47 -42.63
N GLY A 27 -1.94 -28.55 -41.77
CA GLY A 27 -2.98 -27.54 -41.64
C GLY A 27 -3.69 -27.65 -40.29
N ASP A 28 -3.96 -26.50 -39.68
CA ASP A 28 -4.59 -26.32 -38.37
C ASP A 28 -5.87 -27.17 -38.21
N ILE A 29 -5.75 -28.29 -37.50
CA ILE A 29 -6.92 -28.98 -36.96
C ILE A 29 -7.22 -28.36 -35.60
N LYS A 30 -8.36 -27.68 -35.50
CA LYS A 30 -8.98 -27.21 -34.25
C LYS A 30 -9.32 -28.40 -33.34
N VAL A 31 -8.35 -28.89 -32.58
CA VAL A 31 -8.51 -29.86 -31.47
C VAL A 31 -8.96 -29.17 -30.16
N SER A 32 -9.47 -27.93 -30.25
CA SER A 32 -9.81 -27.08 -29.10
C SER A 32 -11.12 -27.44 -28.39
N LYS A 33 -11.94 -28.36 -28.92
CA LYS A 33 -13.25 -28.68 -28.31
C LYS A 33 -13.31 -29.96 -27.47
N LEU A 34 -12.24 -30.76 -27.41
CA LEU A 34 -12.26 -32.06 -26.69
C LEU A 34 -11.55 -32.05 -25.33
N PHE A 35 -10.72 -31.05 -25.05
CA PHE A 35 -10.11 -30.80 -23.75
C PHE A 35 -10.24 -29.29 -23.52
N GLY A 36 -10.95 -28.87 -22.47
CA GLY A 36 -11.28 -27.46 -22.16
C GLY A 36 -10.07 -26.59 -21.81
N VAL A 37 -9.11 -26.51 -22.72
CA VAL A 37 -7.87 -25.72 -22.67
C VAL A 37 -7.73 -25.07 -24.04
N SER A 38 -8.53 -24.04 -24.32
CA SER A 38 -8.54 -23.44 -25.66
C SER A 38 -9.01 -21.99 -25.71
N ASP A 39 -8.58 -21.18 -24.75
CA ASP A 39 -8.76 -19.72 -24.83
C ASP A 39 -7.46 -18.94 -24.52
N LEU A 40 -6.31 -19.60 -24.33
CA LEU A 40 -5.05 -18.93 -23.92
C LEU A 40 -4.03 -18.71 -25.06
N PHE A 41 -4.30 -19.20 -26.27
CA PHE A 41 -3.41 -19.09 -27.43
C PHE A 41 -4.16 -18.73 -28.73
N SER A 42 -5.23 -17.93 -28.63
CA SER A 42 -5.90 -17.41 -29.82
C SER A 42 -5.08 -16.29 -30.46
N VAL A 43 -5.10 -16.20 -31.79
CA VAL A 43 -4.57 -15.07 -32.59
C VAL A 43 -5.18 -13.71 -32.16
N ASP A 44 -6.26 -13.74 -31.37
CA ASP A 44 -7.03 -12.61 -30.87
C ASP A 44 -6.65 -12.14 -29.46
N SER A 45 -5.43 -12.41 -28.97
CA SER A 45 -4.94 -11.87 -27.70
C SER A 45 -3.71 -10.98 -27.85
N VAL A 46 -3.55 -10.05 -26.92
CA VAL A 46 -2.41 -9.12 -26.80
C VAL A 46 -1.75 -9.36 -25.45
N GLU A 47 -0.41 -9.46 -25.45
CA GLU A 47 0.35 -9.55 -24.21
C GLU A 47 0.37 -8.19 -23.53
N VAL A 48 0.13 -8.19 -22.23
CA VAL A 48 0.07 -7.01 -21.38
C VAL A 48 1.19 -7.10 -20.36
N ALA A 49 2.02 -6.06 -20.29
CA ALA A 49 3.02 -5.90 -19.26
C ALA A 49 2.56 -4.82 -18.26
N ASP A 50 2.39 -5.22 -17.00
CA ASP A 50 2.03 -4.35 -15.89
C ASP A 50 3.23 -4.14 -14.94
N ASP A 51 3.56 -2.88 -14.70
CA ASP A 51 4.53 -2.44 -13.69
C ASP A 51 3.82 -1.64 -12.60
N TYR A 52 3.66 -2.25 -11.42
CA TYR A 52 2.82 -1.72 -10.34
C TYR A 52 3.56 -0.66 -9.52
N ASP A 53 3.21 0.62 -9.72
CA ASP A 53 3.75 1.76 -8.97
C ASP A 53 3.24 1.82 -7.53
N ALA A 54 1.99 1.41 -7.30
CA ALA A 54 1.38 1.40 -5.97
C ALA A 54 0.36 0.28 -5.79
N ILE A 55 0.32 -0.26 -4.56
CA ILE A 55 -0.66 -1.24 -4.12
C ILE A 55 -1.00 -0.95 -2.64
N TYR A 56 -2.27 -0.63 -2.35
CA TYR A 56 -2.71 -0.24 -1.00
C TYR A 56 -4.05 -0.89 -0.62
N PRO A 57 -4.18 -1.48 0.59
CA PRO A 57 -5.48 -1.96 1.06
C PRO A 57 -6.40 -0.79 1.43
N MET A 58 -7.69 -0.92 1.09
CA MET A 58 -8.74 0.04 1.37
C MET A 58 -10.04 -0.68 1.75
N LYS A 59 -11.02 0.06 2.27
CA LYS A 59 -12.36 -0.46 2.59
C LYS A 59 -13.38 -0.04 1.54
N HIS A 60 -13.94 -1.00 0.81
CA HIS A 60 -15.11 -0.83 -0.07
C HIS A 60 -16.33 -1.49 0.56
N LYS A 61 -17.35 -0.71 0.94
CA LYS A 61 -18.61 -1.22 1.54
C LYS A 61 -18.38 -2.20 2.70
N GLY A 62 -17.41 -1.89 3.57
CA GLY A 62 -17.04 -2.69 4.73
C GLY A 62 -16.17 -3.93 4.43
N ARG A 63 -15.86 -4.22 3.16
CA ARG A 63 -14.93 -5.27 2.74
C ARG A 63 -13.57 -4.70 2.35
N ILE A 64 -12.52 -5.52 2.45
CA ILE A 64 -11.19 -5.11 2.02
C ILE A 64 -11.05 -5.30 0.51
N CYS A 65 -10.58 -4.26 -0.16
CA CYS A 65 -10.10 -4.30 -1.53
C CYS A 65 -8.69 -3.71 -1.58
N PHE A 66 -7.96 -3.96 -2.65
CA PHE A 66 -6.66 -3.37 -2.91
C PHE A 66 -6.76 -2.42 -4.09
N PHE A 67 -6.45 -1.15 -3.83
CA PHE A 67 -6.22 -0.18 -4.88
C PHE A 67 -4.84 -0.40 -5.47
N TYR A 68 -4.72 -0.23 -6.79
CA TYR A 68 -3.42 -0.23 -7.46
C TYR A 68 -3.30 0.90 -8.48
N VAL A 69 -2.07 1.35 -8.71
CA VAL A 69 -1.65 2.11 -9.90
C VAL A 69 -0.60 1.28 -10.61
N THR A 70 -0.70 1.18 -11.92
CA THR A 70 0.23 0.44 -12.75
C THR A 70 0.50 1.19 -14.04
N ASN A 71 1.75 1.20 -14.48
CA ASN A 71 2.09 1.49 -15.85
C ASN A 71 1.83 0.24 -16.70
N ARG A 72 1.02 0.38 -17.75
CA ARG A 72 0.59 -0.73 -18.60
C ARG A 72 1.03 -0.51 -20.04
N ARG A 73 1.64 -1.54 -20.59
CA ARG A 73 2.06 -1.60 -22.00
C ARG A 73 1.43 -2.81 -22.68
N TYR A 74 0.96 -2.61 -23.90
CA TYR A 74 0.38 -3.64 -24.73
C TYR A 74 1.34 -4.01 -25.87
N ASP A 75 1.77 -5.26 -25.90
CA ASP A 75 2.67 -5.77 -26.94
C ASP A 75 1.86 -6.33 -28.12
N TYR A 76 1.77 -5.52 -29.16
CA TYR A 76 1.10 -5.86 -30.41
C TYR A 76 2.09 -6.51 -31.38
N GLY A 77 1.63 -7.54 -32.10
CA GLY A 77 2.40 -8.07 -33.23
C GLY A 77 2.63 -6.98 -34.28
N LEU A 78 3.72 -7.10 -35.05
CA LEU A 78 4.14 -6.11 -36.06
C LEU A 78 3.06 -5.68 -37.08
N ASN A 79 2.03 -6.51 -37.28
CA ASN A 79 0.94 -6.29 -38.23
C ASN A 79 -0.43 -6.12 -37.56
N ASP A 80 -0.48 -6.02 -36.23
CA ASP A 80 -1.73 -5.85 -35.51
C ASP A 80 -2.09 -4.36 -35.36
N ASP A 81 -3.37 -4.04 -35.53
CA ASP A 81 -3.89 -2.71 -35.25
C ASP A 81 -3.93 -2.46 -33.74
N LYS A 82 -3.31 -1.35 -33.29
CA LYS A 82 -3.36 -0.93 -31.88
C LYS A 82 -4.76 -0.44 -31.50
N THR A 83 -5.47 -1.19 -30.66
CA THR A 83 -6.82 -0.81 -30.17
C THR A 83 -6.86 -0.45 -28.68
N LEU A 84 -5.86 -0.88 -27.92
CA LEU A 84 -5.67 -0.63 -26.49
C LEU A 84 -4.62 0.46 -26.28
N VAL A 85 -4.76 1.22 -25.19
CA VAL A 85 -4.01 2.46 -24.96
C VAL A 85 -2.93 2.25 -23.89
N ASP A 86 -1.66 2.37 -24.28
CA ASP A 86 -0.52 2.40 -23.36
C ASP A 86 -0.65 3.61 -22.40
N GLY A 87 -0.30 3.40 -21.13
CA GLY A 87 -0.35 4.46 -20.12
C GLY A 87 -0.51 3.95 -18.70
N HIS A 88 -0.85 4.87 -17.80
CA HIS A 88 -1.07 4.54 -16.40
C HIS A 88 -2.53 4.22 -16.17
N TYR A 89 -2.76 3.13 -15.44
CA TYR A 89 -4.07 2.65 -15.05
C TYR A 89 -4.17 2.69 -13.53
N TYR A 90 -5.38 2.90 -13.03
CA TYR A 90 -5.70 2.62 -11.65
C TYR A 90 -6.82 1.59 -11.59
N GLY A 91 -6.85 0.82 -10.51
CA GLY A 91 -7.92 -0.12 -10.31
C GLY A 91 -8.07 -0.58 -8.87
N PHE A 92 -9.05 -1.46 -8.69
CA PHE A 92 -9.40 -2.03 -7.40
C PHE A 92 -9.63 -3.53 -7.58
N VAL A 93 -9.03 -4.33 -6.70
CA VAL A 93 -9.21 -5.79 -6.67
C VAL A 93 -9.83 -6.19 -5.34
N ASP A 94 -10.84 -7.05 -5.36
CA ASP A 94 -11.41 -7.66 -4.14
C ASP A 94 -10.35 -8.55 -3.48
N ALA A 95 -10.06 -8.30 -2.20
CA ALA A 95 -8.94 -8.93 -1.52
C ALA A 95 -9.11 -10.44 -1.36
N GLN A 96 -10.35 -10.93 -1.28
CA GLN A 96 -10.66 -12.32 -0.98
C GLN A 96 -10.75 -13.20 -2.23
N THR A 97 -11.27 -12.64 -3.32
CA THR A 97 -11.56 -13.36 -4.57
C THR A 97 -10.56 -13.07 -5.68
N GLY A 98 -9.81 -11.97 -5.58
CA GLY A 98 -8.96 -11.50 -6.68
C GLY A 98 -9.76 -10.89 -7.84
N GLN A 99 -11.08 -10.71 -7.70
CA GLN A 99 -11.91 -10.12 -8.75
C GLN A 99 -11.55 -8.64 -8.93
N VAL A 100 -11.27 -8.24 -10.17
CA VAL A 100 -11.12 -6.83 -10.55
C VAL A 100 -12.50 -6.14 -10.42
N LEU A 101 -12.59 -5.17 -9.52
CA LEU A 101 -13.78 -4.38 -9.24
C LEU A 101 -13.87 -3.14 -10.13
N ALA A 102 -12.71 -2.57 -10.47
CA ALA A 102 -12.57 -1.49 -11.44
C ALA A 102 -11.14 -1.51 -11.99
N ASP A 103 -11.00 -1.18 -13.27
CA ASP A 103 -9.71 -1.00 -13.96
C ASP A 103 -9.91 0.07 -15.03
N LYS A 104 -9.24 1.21 -14.88
CA LYS A 104 -9.50 2.42 -15.66
C LYS A 104 -8.19 3.09 -16.05
N LEU A 105 -8.14 3.57 -17.29
CA LEU A 105 -7.05 4.44 -17.73
C LEU A 105 -7.07 5.72 -16.89
N LEU A 106 -5.98 5.98 -16.18
CA LEU A 106 -5.75 7.23 -15.47
C LEU A 106 -5.35 8.31 -16.47
N ILE A 107 -4.35 8.00 -17.31
CA ILE A 107 -3.79 8.88 -18.32
C ILE A 107 -2.95 8.08 -19.31
N SER A 108 -3.13 8.37 -20.60
CA SER A 108 -2.33 7.74 -21.67
C SER A 108 -0.89 8.27 -21.69
N ASP A 109 0.02 7.52 -22.30
CA ASP A 109 1.42 7.94 -22.51
C ASP A 109 1.55 9.22 -23.35
N ASP A 110 0.62 9.45 -24.28
CA ASP A 110 0.61 10.67 -25.10
C ASP A 110 0.12 11.87 -24.30
N GLU A 111 -0.91 11.68 -23.47
CA GLU A 111 -1.42 12.74 -22.60
C GLU A 111 -0.42 13.09 -21.49
N SER A 112 0.23 12.09 -20.88
CA SER A 112 1.22 12.31 -19.81
C SER A 112 2.36 13.21 -20.30
N LYS A 113 2.84 13.00 -21.53
CA LYS A 113 3.84 13.87 -22.18
C LYS A 113 3.31 15.28 -22.41
N ARG A 114 2.05 15.44 -22.83
CA ARG A 114 1.43 16.76 -23.07
C ARG A 114 1.27 17.59 -21.81
N VAL A 115 0.99 16.94 -20.67
CA VAL A 115 0.83 17.63 -19.38
C VAL A 115 2.12 17.62 -18.54
N ASP A 116 3.24 17.20 -19.13
CA ASP A 116 4.55 17.07 -18.47
C ASP A 116 4.50 16.28 -17.15
N MET A 117 3.70 15.22 -17.12
CA MET A 117 3.57 14.35 -15.94
C MET A 117 4.73 13.34 -15.91
N THR A 118 5.92 13.84 -15.63
CA THR A 118 7.20 13.10 -15.69
C THR A 118 7.50 12.26 -14.44
N SER A 119 6.75 12.45 -13.35
CA SER A 119 7.06 11.87 -12.03
C SER A 119 5.95 10.99 -11.45
N ILE A 120 5.11 10.36 -12.28
CA ILE A 120 4.07 9.44 -11.76
C ILE A 120 4.64 8.26 -10.98
N ASN A 121 5.81 7.75 -11.35
CA ASN A 121 6.49 6.68 -10.62
C ASN A 121 6.94 7.12 -9.20
N GLU A 122 6.93 8.42 -8.91
CA GLU A 122 7.21 9.00 -7.59
C GLU A 122 5.92 9.33 -6.83
N LEU A 123 4.78 8.77 -7.25
CA LEU A 123 3.50 9.01 -6.59
C LEU A 123 3.57 8.66 -5.09
N LYS A 124 2.83 9.41 -4.29
CA LYS A 124 2.67 9.16 -2.86
C LYS A 124 1.19 9.02 -2.54
N ILE A 125 0.82 7.97 -1.81
CA ILE A 125 -0.56 7.72 -1.41
C ILE A 125 -0.65 7.71 0.10
N TRP A 126 -1.64 8.43 0.64
CA TRP A 126 -1.87 8.51 2.07
C TRP A 126 -3.37 8.58 2.42
N HIS A 127 -3.76 7.93 3.52
CA HIS A 127 -5.08 8.14 4.15
C HIS A 127 -4.99 9.18 5.28
N LEU A 128 -5.57 10.35 5.03
CA LEU A 128 -5.69 11.40 6.04
C LEU A 128 -6.87 11.06 6.96
N TYR A 129 -6.60 10.40 8.10
CA TYR A 129 -7.59 9.90 9.06
C TYR A 129 -8.56 10.95 9.65
N GLN A 130 -8.10 12.16 9.98
CA GLN A 130 -8.90 13.31 10.40
C GLN A 130 -9.85 13.81 9.33
N ALA A 131 -9.43 13.82 8.06
CA ALA A 131 -10.27 14.21 6.94
C ALA A 131 -11.10 13.04 6.38
N ASP A 132 -10.75 11.81 6.74
CA ASP A 132 -11.18 10.55 6.14
C ASP A 132 -11.04 10.54 4.61
N LYS A 133 -9.88 10.95 4.10
CA LYS A 133 -9.61 11.05 2.67
C LYS A 133 -8.37 10.27 2.26
N TRP A 134 -8.48 9.49 1.19
CA TRP A 134 -7.32 8.95 0.49
C TRP A 134 -6.88 9.93 -0.58
N LEU A 135 -5.66 10.45 -0.44
CA LEU A 135 -5.05 11.31 -1.44
C LEU A 135 -3.89 10.58 -2.11
N CYS A 136 -3.76 10.79 -3.41
CA CYS A 136 -2.61 10.40 -4.21
C CYS A 136 -2.00 11.68 -4.80
N LEU A 137 -0.77 11.96 -4.41
CA LEU A 137 0.01 13.06 -4.95
C LEU A 137 0.88 12.50 -6.07
N ILE A 138 0.71 13.03 -7.27
CA ILE A 138 1.72 12.86 -8.31
C ILE A 138 2.57 14.13 -8.25
N PRO A 139 3.88 14.02 -7.95
CA PRO A 139 4.74 15.16 -7.68
C PRO A 139 4.60 16.31 -8.67
N LYS A 140 4.84 17.51 -8.14
CA LYS A 140 4.78 18.84 -8.81
C LYS A 140 3.38 19.46 -8.93
N GLN A 141 2.32 18.76 -9.35
CA GLN A 141 1.08 19.50 -9.65
C GLN A 141 -0.26 18.77 -9.52
N PHE A 142 -0.28 17.45 -9.32
CA PHE A 142 -1.55 16.72 -9.29
C PHE A 142 -1.89 16.12 -7.93
N ILE A 143 -3.09 16.46 -7.46
CA ILE A 143 -3.71 15.92 -6.27
C ILE A 143 -4.93 15.14 -6.74
N TYR A 144 -4.93 13.84 -6.49
CA TYR A 144 -6.05 12.96 -6.77
C TYR A 144 -6.71 12.52 -5.46
N GLU A 145 -8.03 12.49 -5.44
CA GLU A 145 -8.79 11.84 -4.37
C GLU A 145 -9.18 10.44 -4.82
N ILE A 146 -8.80 9.43 -4.03
CA ILE A 146 -9.21 8.05 -4.23
C ILE A 146 -10.45 7.79 -3.38
N ASN A 147 -11.54 7.39 -4.02
CA ASN A 147 -12.77 7.01 -3.33
C ASN A 147 -12.99 5.51 -3.47
N PRO A 148 -12.68 4.71 -2.43
CA PRO A 148 -12.89 3.27 -2.47
C PRO A 148 -14.38 2.89 -2.47
N GLN A 149 -15.31 3.75 -2.04
CA GLN A 149 -16.75 3.43 -2.06
C GLN A 149 -17.32 3.46 -3.49
N THR A 150 -16.86 4.40 -4.30
CA THR A 150 -17.26 4.55 -5.71
C THR A 150 -16.30 3.88 -6.69
N LEU A 151 -15.16 3.37 -6.21
CA LEU A 151 -14.10 2.75 -7.02
C LEU A 151 -13.58 3.71 -8.09
N THR A 152 -13.26 4.93 -7.67
CA THR A 152 -12.81 6.02 -8.56
C THR A 152 -11.59 6.73 -7.99
N MET A 153 -10.79 7.29 -8.90
CA MET A 153 -9.73 8.24 -8.59
C MET A 153 -9.96 9.49 -9.43
N ASN A 154 -10.14 10.65 -8.78
CA ASN A 154 -10.52 11.90 -9.44
C ASN A 154 -9.45 12.96 -9.21
N ASN A 155 -9.06 13.69 -10.27
CA ASN A 155 -8.17 14.83 -10.13
C ASN A 155 -8.92 15.99 -9.45
N ILE A 156 -8.46 16.40 -8.28
CA ILE A 156 -9.06 17.47 -7.48
C ILE A 156 -8.16 18.70 -7.37
N SER A 157 -7.03 18.77 -8.09
CA SER A 157 -6.06 19.88 -7.99
C SER A 157 -6.70 21.26 -8.11
N LYS A 158 -7.72 21.41 -8.97
CA LYS A 158 -8.40 22.70 -9.19
C LYS A 158 -9.49 23.00 -8.18
N THR A 159 -10.09 21.97 -7.59
CA THR A 159 -11.29 22.12 -6.74
C THR A 159 -10.95 22.14 -5.26
N ILE A 160 -9.85 21.49 -4.85
CA ILE A 160 -9.42 21.39 -3.45
C ILE A 160 -9.14 22.78 -2.83
N PHE A 161 -8.79 23.79 -3.64
CA PHE A 161 -8.49 25.15 -3.19
C PHE A 161 -9.45 26.22 -3.74
N ALA A 162 -10.64 25.85 -4.23
CA ALA A 162 -11.53 26.75 -4.99
C ALA A 162 -11.89 28.07 -4.27
N ASN A 163 -11.78 28.12 -2.94
CA ASN A 163 -12.09 29.29 -2.10
C ASN A 163 -10.84 29.89 -1.40
N LYS A 164 -9.63 29.55 -1.86
CA LYS A 164 -8.38 30.05 -1.28
C LYS A 164 -7.67 30.96 -2.30
N GLU A 165 -7.83 32.27 -2.15
CA GLU A 165 -7.27 33.26 -3.08
C GLU A 165 -5.74 33.11 -3.27
N ALA A 166 -5.02 32.77 -2.20
CA ALA A 166 -3.59 32.46 -2.22
C ALA A 166 -3.18 31.34 -3.21
N MET A 167 -4.12 30.45 -3.56
CA MET A 167 -3.91 29.33 -4.48
C MET A 167 -4.41 29.61 -5.90
N SER A 168 -4.92 30.82 -6.17
CA SER A 168 -5.46 31.20 -7.48
C SER A 168 -4.43 31.16 -8.62
N SER A 169 -3.14 31.29 -8.30
CA SER A 169 -2.06 31.18 -9.28
C SER A 169 -1.82 29.74 -9.76
N GLY A 170 -2.33 28.73 -9.04
CA GLY A 170 -2.11 27.31 -9.29
C GLY A 170 -1.02 26.69 -8.42
N ILE A 171 -0.85 25.37 -8.54
CA ILE A 171 0.12 24.56 -7.76
C ILE A 171 1.41 24.40 -8.56
N SER A 172 2.55 24.69 -7.94
CA SER A 172 3.89 24.44 -8.50
C SER A 172 4.59 23.24 -7.86
N SER A 173 4.28 22.96 -6.59
CA SER A 173 4.66 21.72 -5.91
C SER A 173 3.66 21.36 -4.84
N VAL A 174 3.49 20.07 -4.58
CA VAL A 174 2.70 19.55 -3.47
C VAL A 174 3.36 18.30 -2.91
N ASP A 175 3.43 18.20 -1.60
CA ASP A 175 3.81 17.00 -0.87
C ASP A 175 2.92 16.83 0.35
N PHE A 176 2.88 15.63 0.92
CA PHE A 176 2.33 15.48 2.26
C PHE A 176 3.23 16.21 3.24
N ILE A 177 2.66 16.81 4.29
CA ILE A 177 3.45 17.36 5.38
C ILE A 177 4.17 16.19 6.04
N SER A 178 5.41 15.97 5.62
CA SER A 178 6.25 14.89 6.08
C SER A 178 7.10 15.39 7.23
N ARG A 179 7.04 14.67 8.35
CA ARG A 179 8.17 14.59 9.27
C ARG A 179 8.76 13.20 9.18
N THR A 180 9.48 12.94 8.10
CA THR A 180 10.45 11.86 8.08
C THR A 180 11.56 12.22 9.07
N SER A 181 11.53 11.62 10.26
CA SER A 181 12.81 11.25 10.86
C SER A 181 13.26 9.99 10.15
N ASN A 182 14.50 9.98 9.63
CA ASN A 182 15.10 8.85 8.91
C ASN A 182 15.35 7.61 9.81
N PHE A 183 14.63 7.50 10.93
CA PHE A 183 14.85 6.51 11.98
C PHE A 183 13.62 5.65 12.28
N PHE A 184 12.40 6.07 11.92
CA PHE A 184 11.20 5.29 12.16
C PHE A 184 10.23 5.39 10.98
N ASP A 185 9.84 4.22 10.44
CA ASP A 185 8.88 4.07 9.34
C ASP A 185 7.41 4.24 9.81
N PHE A 186 7.22 4.95 10.93
CA PHE A 186 5.91 5.33 11.43
C PHE A 186 5.84 6.84 11.40
N SER A 187 5.15 7.34 10.38
CA SER A 187 4.52 8.63 10.52
C SER A 187 3.49 8.53 11.62
N LEU A 188 3.79 9.21 12.72
CA LEU A 188 2.81 9.63 13.68
C LEU A 188 1.63 10.23 12.91
N GLU A 189 0.39 9.79 13.18
CA GLU A 189 -0.89 10.28 12.63
C GLU A 189 -1.13 11.79 12.93
N GLY A 190 -0.19 12.60 12.47
CA GLY A 190 0.25 13.83 13.11
C GLY A 190 -0.07 15.03 12.25
N ASP A 191 0.68 15.24 11.18
CA ASP A 191 0.43 16.37 10.29
C ASP A 191 -0.34 15.88 9.05
N GLU A 192 -1.63 15.61 9.22
CA GLU A 192 -2.52 15.26 8.10
C GLU A 192 -2.85 16.47 7.24
N GLY A 193 -1.86 16.90 6.48
CA GLY A 193 -1.97 18.03 5.60
C GLY A 193 -1.02 17.95 4.42
N LEU A 194 -1.05 19.00 3.62
CA LEU A 194 -0.25 19.15 2.41
C LEU A 194 0.64 20.38 2.57
N GLU A 195 1.92 20.21 2.28
CA GLU A 195 2.84 21.31 2.02
C GLU A 195 2.74 21.65 0.53
N ILE A 196 2.41 22.89 0.21
CA ILE A 196 2.08 23.30 -1.15
C ILE A 196 2.82 24.60 -1.48
N SER A 197 3.46 24.63 -2.64
CA SER A 197 3.94 25.87 -3.25
C SER A 197 2.99 26.28 -4.36
N ASN A 198 2.62 27.55 -4.40
CA ASN A 198 1.84 28.11 -5.50
C ASN A 198 2.77 28.49 -6.69
N ASN A 199 2.20 28.92 -7.82
CA ASN A 199 3.00 29.34 -9.00
C ASN A 199 3.77 30.65 -8.81
N LEU A 200 3.60 31.33 -7.68
CA LEU A 200 4.40 32.48 -7.26
C LEU A 200 5.56 32.07 -6.33
N ALA A 201 5.78 30.77 -6.14
CA ALA A 201 6.77 30.19 -5.23
C ALA A 201 6.55 30.53 -3.74
N GLU A 202 5.31 30.84 -3.36
CA GLU A 202 4.92 31.00 -1.95
C GLU A 202 4.48 29.65 -1.37
N VAL A 203 4.97 29.34 -0.16
CA VAL A 203 4.71 28.09 0.55
C VAL A 203 3.55 28.23 1.53
N TYR A 204 2.65 27.25 1.49
CA TYR A 204 1.49 27.14 2.37
C TYR A 204 1.34 25.72 2.92
N TYR A 205 0.64 25.63 4.05
CA TYR A 205 0.33 24.37 4.72
C TYR A 205 -1.19 24.21 4.80
N TYR A 206 -1.73 23.23 4.09
CA TYR A 206 -3.16 22.99 4.00
C TYR A 206 -3.58 21.78 4.84
N PHE A 207 -4.64 21.94 5.61
CA PHE A 207 -5.23 20.90 6.45
C PHE A 207 -6.63 20.56 5.95
N PRO A 208 -6.81 19.45 5.20
CA PRO A 208 -8.09 19.09 4.58
C PRO A 208 -9.22 18.83 5.58
N ALA A 209 -8.91 18.43 6.81
CA ALA A 209 -9.92 18.13 7.84
C ALA A 209 -10.74 19.36 8.27
N THR A 210 -10.14 20.55 8.20
CA THR A 210 -10.76 21.83 8.60
C THR A 210 -10.86 22.83 7.45
N ASP A 211 -10.44 22.44 6.24
CA ASP A 211 -10.27 23.34 5.09
C ASP A 211 -9.45 24.59 5.47
N HIS A 212 -8.40 24.41 6.28
CA HIS A 212 -7.57 25.53 6.74
C HIS A 212 -6.26 25.60 5.94
N LEU A 213 -5.86 26.82 5.55
CA LEU A 213 -4.63 27.09 4.81
C LEU A 213 -3.79 28.09 5.61
N TYR A 214 -2.64 27.63 6.12
CA TYR A 214 -1.67 28.48 6.79
C TYR A 214 -0.66 29.04 5.80
N THR A 215 -0.25 30.30 5.98
CA THR A 215 1.03 30.77 5.47
C THR A 215 2.16 30.04 6.20
N GLU A 216 3.36 29.99 5.64
CA GLU A 216 4.51 29.41 6.34
C GLU A 216 4.76 30.04 7.73
N GLU A 217 4.68 31.38 7.83
CA GLU A 217 4.83 32.08 9.10
C GLU A 217 3.73 31.68 10.11
N ALA A 218 2.47 31.66 9.68
CA ALA A 218 1.35 31.27 10.54
C ALA A 218 1.43 29.80 10.97
N TYR A 219 1.89 28.92 10.07
CA TYR A 219 2.13 27.51 10.38
C TYR A 219 3.24 27.35 11.42
N ASN A 220 4.37 28.05 11.21
CA ASN A 220 5.50 28.03 12.14
C ASN A 220 5.15 28.62 13.50
N TYR A 221 4.34 29.68 13.53
CA TYR A 221 3.82 30.25 14.77
C TYR A 221 2.84 29.30 15.47
N ALA A 222 1.87 28.74 14.74
CA ALA A 222 0.87 27.82 15.29
C ALA A 222 1.51 26.53 15.86
N LYS A 223 2.65 26.09 15.33
CA LYS A 223 3.44 24.97 15.86
C LYS A 223 4.06 25.20 17.24
N GLU A 224 4.12 26.45 17.71
CA GLU A 224 4.71 26.81 19.01
C GLU A 224 3.65 27.31 20.00
N LEU A 225 2.37 27.35 19.60
CA LEU A 225 1.27 27.80 20.44
C LEU A 225 0.86 26.70 21.43
N PRO A 226 0.67 27.04 22.73
CA PRO A 226 0.12 26.07 23.67
C PRO A 226 -1.29 25.66 23.24
N SER A 227 -1.70 24.43 23.57
CA SER A 227 -3.00 23.88 23.14
C SER A 227 -4.19 24.78 23.50
N SER A 228 -4.12 25.56 24.58
CA SER A 228 -5.16 26.53 24.97
C SER A 228 -5.40 27.67 23.97
N GLU A 229 -4.42 27.95 23.10
CA GLU A 229 -4.48 29.02 22.10
C GLU A 229 -4.78 28.51 20.69
N LEU A 230 -4.73 27.19 20.48
CA LEU A 230 -5.12 26.56 19.22
C LEU A 230 -6.64 26.58 19.05
N LYS A 231 -7.10 26.86 17.83
CA LYS A 231 -8.52 26.92 17.49
C LYS A 231 -8.97 25.58 16.92
N GLY A 232 -10.18 25.15 17.26
CA GLY A 232 -10.79 23.95 16.70
C GLY A 232 -11.08 22.89 17.76
N GLU A 233 -11.75 21.83 17.32
CA GLU A 233 -12.16 20.73 18.19
C GLU A 233 -10.95 20.00 18.77
N MET A 234 -10.86 19.95 20.09
CA MET A 234 -9.88 19.14 20.81
C MET A 234 -10.37 17.69 20.90
N ARG A 235 -9.51 16.74 20.55
CA ARG A 235 -9.82 15.30 20.54
C ARG A 235 -8.79 14.52 21.33
N ASP A 236 -9.27 13.51 22.05
CA ASP A 236 -8.44 12.50 22.69
C ASP A 236 -8.04 11.41 21.68
N SER A 237 -6.82 10.91 21.79
CA SER A 237 -6.34 9.77 21.01
C SER A 237 -5.32 8.94 21.78
N VAL A 238 -5.05 7.76 21.24
CA VAL A 238 -4.11 6.79 21.79
C VAL A 238 -3.18 6.34 20.69
N LEU A 239 -1.89 6.41 20.97
CA LEU A 239 -0.83 5.85 20.13
C LEU A 239 -0.07 4.78 20.90
N TYR A 240 0.38 3.76 20.20
CA TYR A 240 1.32 2.78 20.70
C TYR A 240 2.69 3.03 20.09
N ILE A 241 3.71 3.07 20.95
CA ILE A 241 5.10 3.19 20.53
C ILE A 241 5.90 1.96 20.97
N LEU A 242 6.96 1.67 20.21
CA LEU A 242 7.92 0.64 20.57
C LEU A 242 9.19 1.30 21.13
N GLU A 243 9.45 1.05 22.41
CA GLU A 243 10.71 1.44 23.05
C GLU A 243 11.75 0.36 22.81
N SER A 244 12.92 0.75 22.32
CA SER A 244 13.98 -0.19 21.97
C SER A 244 15.26 0.08 22.77
N LYS A 245 16.01 -0.98 23.07
CA LYS A 245 17.34 -0.90 23.67
C LYS A 245 18.21 -2.07 23.24
N LYS A 246 19.53 -1.87 23.36
CA LYS A 246 20.52 -2.94 23.28
C LYS A 246 20.31 -3.96 24.40
N SER A 247 20.54 -5.24 24.10
CA SER A 247 20.48 -6.31 25.10
C SER A 247 21.60 -6.20 26.13
N ASN A 248 22.77 -5.67 25.74
CA ASN A 248 23.89 -5.33 26.61
C ASN A 248 24.77 -4.24 25.97
N ALA A 249 25.72 -3.69 26.72
CA ALA A 249 26.57 -2.57 26.27
C ALA A 249 27.42 -2.92 25.03
N SER A 250 27.80 -4.19 24.87
CA SER A 250 28.63 -4.66 23.75
C SER A 250 27.84 -4.97 22.48
N SER A 251 26.50 -4.92 22.52
CA SER A 251 25.68 -5.20 21.35
C SER A 251 25.76 -4.09 20.30
N SER A 252 25.87 -4.48 19.03
CA SER A 252 25.87 -3.54 17.90
C SER A 252 24.47 -3.07 17.52
N LYS A 253 23.42 -3.80 17.92
CA LYS A 253 22.02 -3.51 17.55
C LYS A 253 21.07 -3.50 18.74
N GLU A 254 20.00 -2.71 18.62
CA GLU A 254 18.87 -2.80 19.53
C GLU A 254 18.10 -4.09 19.27
N SER A 255 17.63 -4.72 20.34
CA SER A 255 17.00 -6.04 20.25
C SER A 255 16.03 -6.35 21.38
N GLN A 256 16.00 -5.52 22.41
CA GLN A 256 15.02 -5.59 23.49
C GLN A 256 14.02 -4.49 23.25
N ASN A 257 12.75 -4.88 23.11
CA ASN A 257 11.66 -3.98 22.78
C ASN A 257 10.58 -4.03 23.85
N ARG A 258 9.83 -2.95 24.02
CA ARG A 258 8.69 -2.87 24.92
C ARG A 258 7.62 -1.95 24.34
N LEU A 259 6.36 -2.32 24.51
CA LEU A 259 5.24 -1.48 24.13
C LEU A 259 4.87 -0.49 25.23
N THR A 260 4.70 0.76 24.82
CA THR A 260 4.17 1.84 25.65
C THR A 260 2.94 2.43 24.97
N ARG A 261 1.85 2.55 25.74
CA ARG A 261 0.64 3.25 25.35
C ARG A 261 0.76 4.72 25.75
N ILE A 262 0.59 5.61 24.78
CA ILE A 262 0.59 7.05 24.96
C ILE A 262 -0.82 7.57 24.73
N GLN A 263 -1.43 8.14 25.76
CA GLN A 263 -2.68 8.89 25.62
C GLN A 263 -2.34 10.35 25.41
N PHE A 264 -2.97 10.97 24.42
CA PHE A 264 -2.66 12.34 24.04
C PHE A 264 -3.88 13.06 23.49
N THR A 265 -3.83 14.38 23.52
CA THR A 265 -4.88 15.23 22.95
C THR A 265 -4.34 16.07 21.80
N TYR A 266 -5.17 16.35 20.79
CA TYR A 266 -4.82 17.19 19.66
C TYR A 266 -5.99 18.05 19.19
N HIS A 267 -5.72 19.15 18.50
CA HIS A 267 -6.75 19.96 17.83
C HIS A 267 -6.86 19.55 16.36
N LEU A 268 -8.10 19.30 15.92
CA LEU A 268 -8.38 18.90 14.53
C LEU A 268 -7.87 19.97 13.55
N GLY A 269 -7.15 19.54 12.51
CA GLY A 269 -6.69 20.42 11.42
C GLY A 269 -5.72 21.54 11.83
N ASN A 270 -5.03 21.37 12.96
CA ASN A 270 -3.91 22.19 13.37
C ASN A 270 -2.61 21.39 13.23
N PRO A 271 -1.44 22.06 13.16
CA PRO A 271 -0.15 21.39 13.22
C PRO A 271 -0.04 20.55 14.50
N LYS A 272 0.43 19.31 14.41
CA LYS A 272 0.59 18.42 15.55
C LYS A 272 2.07 18.15 15.84
N TYR A 273 2.42 18.05 17.12
CA TYR A 273 3.76 17.63 17.53
C TYR A 273 3.70 16.73 18.78
N LEU A 274 4.04 15.44 18.67
CA LEU A 274 4.08 14.52 19.83
C LEU A 274 5.31 14.79 20.71
N SER A 275 5.11 15.01 22.02
CA SER A 275 6.17 15.12 23.04
C SER A 275 6.01 14.06 24.15
N ASN A 276 7.11 13.59 24.76
CA ASN A 276 7.06 12.85 26.02
C ASN A 276 7.89 13.59 27.10
N PRO A 277 7.29 14.03 28.23
CA PRO A 277 8.01 14.77 29.27
C PRO A 277 8.96 13.94 30.16
N SER A 278 8.91 12.59 30.15
CA SER A 278 9.47 11.81 31.27
C SER A 278 10.81 11.12 31.04
N ASN A 279 11.37 11.06 29.83
CA ASN A 279 12.67 10.41 29.59
C ASN A 279 13.40 11.06 28.41
N LYS A 280 14.57 11.66 28.68
CA LYS A 280 15.54 12.28 27.73
C LYS A 280 16.16 11.27 26.73
N LYS A 281 15.36 10.41 26.11
CA LYS A 281 15.82 9.32 25.25
C LYS A 281 15.17 9.26 23.87
N TYR A 282 14.22 10.16 23.60
CA TYR A 282 13.64 10.35 22.29
C TYR A 282 13.99 11.76 21.82
N ASP A 283 14.96 11.88 20.91
CA ASP A 283 15.39 13.17 20.31
C ASP A 283 14.38 13.71 19.27
N PHE A 284 13.07 13.54 19.52
CA PHE A 284 12.00 14.01 18.65
C PHE A 284 10.90 14.62 19.51
N VAL A 285 11.05 15.87 19.96
CA VAL A 285 10.10 16.47 20.90
C VAL A 285 9.97 18.00 20.74
N ALA A 286 8.74 18.48 20.51
CA ALA A 286 8.25 19.86 20.65
C ALA A 286 6.84 19.89 21.26
N LYS A 287 6.37 21.09 21.64
CA LYS A 287 5.63 21.39 22.87
C LYS A 287 4.12 21.10 22.93
N ASP A 288 3.44 20.77 21.82
CA ASP A 288 1.99 21.06 21.75
C ASP A 288 1.05 19.86 21.54
N ILE A 289 1.55 18.65 21.74
CA ILE A 289 0.69 17.55 22.18
C ILE A 289 0.90 17.32 23.67
N GLN A 290 -0.19 17.53 24.40
CA GLN A 290 -0.25 17.19 25.81
C GLN A 290 -0.41 15.68 25.92
N VAL A 291 0.70 14.99 26.22
CA VAL A 291 0.62 13.60 26.69
C VAL A 291 -0.14 13.62 28.02
N VAL A 292 -1.33 13.03 27.99
CA VAL A 292 -2.20 12.86 29.15
C VAL A 292 -1.65 11.77 30.05
N SER A 293 -1.18 10.67 29.45
CA SER A 293 -0.57 9.58 30.19
C SER A 293 0.35 8.74 29.31
N SER A 294 1.30 8.07 29.97
CA SER A 294 2.17 7.07 29.36
C SER A 294 2.18 5.83 30.25
N GLN A 295 1.84 4.68 29.67
CA GLN A 295 1.76 3.41 30.38
C GLN A 295 2.52 2.32 29.62
N GLN A 296 3.44 1.65 30.29
CA GLN A 296 4.06 0.42 29.80
C GLN A 296 3.00 -0.69 29.82
N ILE A 297 2.74 -1.29 28.66
CA ILE A 297 1.70 -2.33 28.52
C ILE A 297 2.28 -3.71 28.23
N SER A 298 3.60 -3.82 28.05
CA SER A 298 4.27 -5.11 27.94
C SER A 298 5.55 -5.16 28.77
N ASP A 299 6.00 -6.38 29.07
CA ASP A 299 7.38 -6.62 29.45
C ASP A 299 8.31 -6.45 28.24
N TRP A 300 9.62 -6.42 28.51
CA TRP A 300 10.65 -6.46 27.47
C TRP A 300 10.59 -7.79 26.71
N PHE A 301 10.68 -7.75 25.39
CA PHE A 301 10.75 -8.92 24.53
C PHE A 301 11.85 -8.78 23.48
N THR A 302 12.39 -9.91 23.04
CA THR A 302 13.48 -9.95 22.05
C THR A 302 12.92 -9.88 20.63
N GLY A 303 13.46 -8.96 19.82
CA GLY A 303 13.21 -8.83 18.39
C GLY A 303 14.12 -7.79 17.76
N PHE A 304 14.64 -8.06 16.57
CA PHE A 304 15.52 -7.13 15.86
C PHE A 304 14.73 -6.35 14.81
N ASP A 305 15.13 -5.11 14.55
CA ASP A 305 14.48 -4.22 13.58
C ASP A 305 12.95 -4.15 13.81
N ALA A 306 12.52 -4.11 15.09
CA ALA A 306 11.13 -4.29 15.47
C ALA A 306 10.28 -3.04 15.25
N ASN A 307 9.04 -3.23 14.79
CA ASN A 307 8.22 -2.22 14.15
C ASN A 307 6.71 -2.49 14.37
N ILE A 308 5.89 -1.47 14.67
CA ILE A 308 4.42 -1.61 14.80
C ILE A 308 3.76 -1.37 13.45
N ILE A 309 3.36 -2.43 12.74
CA ILE A 309 2.82 -2.32 11.38
C ILE A 309 1.28 -2.18 11.31
N LEU A 310 0.58 -2.40 12.42
CA LEU A 310 -0.84 -2.08 12.58
C LEU A 310 -1.08 -1.68 14.02
N GLN A 311 -1.87 -0.62 14.22
CA GLN A 311 -2.46 -0.32 15.50
C GLN A 311 -3.87 0.23 15.30
N ASP A 312 -4.78 -0.17 16.18
CA ASP A 312 -6.14 0.35 16.23
C ASP A 312 -6.69 0.22 17.65
N SER A 313 -7.98 0.52 17.84
CA SER A 313 -8.63 0.47 19.16
C SER A 313 -8.61 -0.90 19.83
N THR A 314 -8.34 -1.99 19.10
CA THR A 314 -8.43 -3.38 19.56
C THR A 314 -7.11 -4.13 19.49
N TYR A 315 -6.30 -3.88 18.45
CA TYR A 315 -5.12 -4.68 18.15
C TYR A 315 -3.86 -3.86 17.90
N ILE A 316 -2.72 -4.48 18.19
CA ILE A 316 -1.38 -4.01 17.83
C ILE A 316 -0.69 -5.18 17.12
N LEU A 317 -0.25 -5.00 15.88
CA LEU A 317 0.55 -5.97 15.15
C LEU A 317 1.99 -5.48 15.06
N ILE A 318 2.91 -6.30 15.57
CA ILE A 318 4.33 -6.04 15.54
C ILE A 318 4.98 -6.93 14.49
N TRP A 319 5.87 -6.36 13.70
CA TRP A 319 6.81 -7.04 12.82
C TRP A 319 8.22 -6.93 13.41
N TYR A 320 8.98 -8.01 13.39
CA TYR A 320 10.40 -8.00 13.78
C TYR A 320 11.14 -9.19 13.20
N LYS A 321 12.48 -9.13 13.14
CA LYS A 321 13.34 -10.26 12.80
C LYS A 321 13.71 -11.05 14.05
N SER A 322 13.74 -12.37 13.95
CA SER A 322 14.15 -13.24 15.07
C SER A 322 15.64 -13.14 15.40
N ASN A 323 16.47 -12.70 14.45
CA ASN A 323 17.92 -12.53 14.61
C ASN A 323 18.43 -11.39 13.70
N ILE A 324 19.75 -11.11 13.76
CA ILE A 324 20.40 -9.98 13.06
C ILE A 324 20.54 -10.21 11.54
N SER A 325 20.38 -11.44 11.06
CA SER A 325 20.53 -11.76 9.64
C SER A 325 19.57 -10.94 8.78
N GLU A 326 20.09 -10.38 7.69
CA GLU A 326 19.27 -9.64 6.73
C GLU A 326 18.16 -10.52 6.13
N ASN A 327 18.45 -11.81 5.95
CA ASN A 327 17.55 -12.82 5.38
C ASN A 327 16.73 -13.57 6.43
N ALA A 328 16.71 -13.11 7.69
CA ALA A 328 15.86 -13.74 8.71
C ALA A 328 14.37 -13.59 8.31
N PRO A 329 13.58 -14.67 8.31
CA PRO A 329 12.15 -14.55 8.11
C PRO A 329 11.53 -13.61 9.15
N ALA A 330 10.56 -12.83 8.71
CA ALA A 330 9.83 -11.94 9.58
C ALA A 330 8.98 -12.71 10.58
N VAL A 331 8.92 -12.20 11.80
CA VAL A 331 8.00 -12.64 12.84
C VAL A 331 6.92 -11.58 13.01
N LEU A 332 5.67 -12.03 12.91
CA LEU A 332 4.47 -11.26 13.17
C LEU A 332 3.89 -11.65 14.52
N GLN A 333 3.61 -10.65 15.36
CA GLN A 333 3.03 -10.88 16.68
C GLN A 333 1.84 -9.96 16.89
N LEU A 334 0.65 -10.55 17.02
CA LEU A 334 -0.56 -9.83 17.34
C LEU A 334 -0.74 -9.74 18.85
N ARG A 335 -0.99 -8.54 19.32
CA ARG A 335 -1.33 -8.24 20.70
C ARG A 335 -2.66 -7.52 20.76
N ASN A 336 -3.33 -7.58 21.91
CA ASN A 336 -4.39 -6.62 22.20
C ASN A 336 -3.79 -5.29 22.69
N THR A 337 -4.65 -4.28 22.82
CA THR A 337 -4.27 -2.92 23.30
C THR A 337 -3.84 -2.84 24.76
N ASN A 338 -3.95 -3.95 25.51
CA ASN A 338 -3.38 -4.12 26.85
C ASN A 338 -2.01 -4.83 26.82
N GLY A 339 -1.44 -5.05 25.63
CA GLY A 339 -0.13 -5.64 25.41
C GLY A 339 -0.05 -7.16 25.55
N LYS A 340 -1.17 -7.85 25.80
CA LYS A 340 -1.21 -9.32 25.86
C LYS A 340 -1.02 -9.91 24.47
N ILE A 341 -0.09 -10.87 24.35
CA ILE A 341 0.12 -11.65 23.12
C ILE A 341 -1.11 -12.52 22.85
N LEU A 342 -1.66 -12.39 21.65
CA LEU A 342 -2.74 -13.24 21.15
C LEU A 342 -2.16 -14.41 20.35
N TRP A 343 -1.15 -14.15 19.52
CA TRP A 343 -0.36 -15.17 18.83
C TRP A 343 0.94 -14.58 18.29
N THR A 344 1.87 -15.47 17.95
CA THR A 344 3.14 -15.18 17.26
C THR A 344 3.27 -16.14 16.08
N ARG A 345 3.65 -15.63 14.90
CA ARG A 345 3.79 -16.39 13.66
C ARG A 345 5.05 -15.94 12.92
N SER A 346 5.86 -16.89 12.49
CA SER A 346 6.95 -16.61 11.55
C SER A 346 6.41 -16.75 10.14
N LEU A 347 6.87 -15.90 9.23
CA LEU A 347 6.77 -16.16 7.80
C LEU A 347 7.76 -17.27 7.43
N ASP A 348 7.45 -18.00 6.36
CA ASP A 348 8.30 -19.10 5.87
C ASP A 348 9.49 -18.59 5.04
N CYS A 349 9.40 -17.37 4.52
CA CYS A 349 10.45 -16.72 3.75
C CYS A 349 10.52 -15.21 4.06
N PRO A 350 11.64 -14.56 3.72
CA PRO A 350 11.75 -13.10 3.76
C PRO A 350 10.73 -12.48 2.80
N ILE A 351 9.80 -11.69 3.37
CA ILE A 351 8.77 -10.95 2.63
C ILE A 351 8.77 -9.54 3.19
N LYS A 352 8.78 -8.56 2.28
CA LYS A 352 8.51 -7.17 2.64
C LYS A 352 7.01 -6.98 2.76
N ILE A 353 6.60 -6.34 3.86
CA ILE A 353 5.20 -6.06 4.14
C ILE A 353 4.99 -4.57 3.95
N GLY A 354 4.01 -4.20 3.14
CA GLY A 354 3.53 -2.84 2.98
C GLY A 354 2.01 -2.80 3.13
N GLY A 355 1.44 -1.63 3.40
CA GLY A 355 -0.01 -1.37 3.44
C GLY A 355 -0.79 -2.38 4.30
N VAL A 356 -1.13 -2.00 5.53
CA VAL A 356 -1.81 -2.93 6.47
C VAL A 356 -3.19 -2.42 6.82
N LEU A 357 -4.20 -3.27 6.69
CA LEU A 357 -5.56 -2.96 7.08
C LEU A 357 -6.26 -4.19 7.61
N ARG A 358 -7.19 -4.02 8.55
CA ARG A 358 -8.01 -5.12 9.05
C ARG A 358 -9.49 -4.97 8.77
N ASP A 359 -10.14 -6.11 8.63
CA ASP A 359 -11.57 -6.25 8.85
C ASP A 359 -11.82 -6.93 10.23
N ASN A 360 -13.00 -7.52 10.40
CA ASN A 360 -13.40 -8.16 11.65
C ASN A 360 -12.88 -9.61 11.81
N GLN A 361 -12.25 -10.17 10.78
CA GLN A 361 -11.81 -11.57 10.72
C GLN A 361 -10.32 -11.70 10.43
N LYS A 362 -9.77 -10.80 9.60
CA LYS A 362 -8.43 -10.89 9.04
C LYS A 362 -7.72 -9.53 9.06
N ILE A 363 -6.41 -9.61 9.10
CA ILE A 363 -5.49 -8.52 8.77
C ILE A 363 -4.97 -8.80 7.36
N TRP A 364 -4.91 -7.77 6.53
CA TRP A 364 -4.56 -7.81 5.12
C TRP A 364 -3.33 -6.96 4.86
N PHE A 365 -2.49 -7.43 3.94
CA PHE A 365 -1.19 -6.86 3.65
C PHE A 365 -0.92 -6.88 2.16
N ARG A 366 -0.21 -5.87 1.65
CA ARG A 366 0.63 -6.05 0.47
C ARG A 366 1.88 -6.80 0.92
N ALA A 367 2.23 -7.86 0.20
CA ALA A 367 3.41 -8.66 0.45
C ALA A 367 4.26 -8.71 -0.81
N THR A 368 5.49 -8.23 -0.72
CA THR A 368 6.46 -8.24 -1.82
C THR A 368 7.52 -9.30 -1.53
N ARG A 369 7.67 -10.23 -2.47
CA ARG A 369 8.79 -11.17 -2.50
C ARG A 369 9.80 -10.66 -3.52
N GLU A 370 10.94 -10.21 -3.00
CA GLU A 370 12.00 -9.67 -3.84
C GLU A 370 12.68 -10.77 -4.66
N ASN A 371 12.99 -10.45 -5.92
CA ASN A 371 13.73 -11.33 -6.81
C ASN A 371 14.97 -10.61 -7.34
N THR A 372 16.08 -11.34 -7.49
CA THR A 372 17.35 -10.77 -7.99
C THR A 372 17.47 -10.79 -9.51
N ASP A 373 16.71 -11.66 -10.17
CA ASP A 373 16.82 -12.01 -11.60
C ASP A 373 15.58 -11.61 -12.41
N ARG A 374 14.53 -11.10 -11.75
CA ARG A 374 13.27 -10.69 -12.35
C ARG A 374 12.56 -9.65 -11.48
N TYR A 375 11.44 -9.12 -11.96
CA TYR A 375 10.56 -8.26 -11.17
C TYR A 375 10.09 -8.94 -9.88
N ASP A 376 9.87 -8.13 -8.86
CA ASP A 376 9.38 -8.60 -7.58
C ASP A 376 7.96 -9.17 -7.71
N ASP A 377 7.68 -10.22 -6.95
CA ASP A 377 6.35 -10.80 -6.92
C ASP A 377 5.49 -10.09 -5.87
N GLU A 378 4.38 -9.49 -6.31
CA GLU A 378 3.44 -8.77 -5.46
C GLU A 378 2.22 -9.64 -5.13
N TYR A 379 1.88 -9.71 -3.84
CA TYR A 379 0.78 -10.52 -3.32
C TYR A 379 -0.15 -9.73 -2.41
N ILE A 380 -1.42 -10.12 -2.40
CA ILE A 380 -2.31 -9.89 -1.27
C ILE A 380 -2.14 -11.05 -0.30
N MET A 381 -1.68 -10.75 0.91
CA MET A 381 -1.58 -11.72 2.00
C MET A 381 -2.60 -11.40 3.09
N SER A 382 -3.10 -12.42 3.78
CA SER A 382 -3.97 -12.25 4.94
C SER A 382 -3.51 -13.09 6.13
N LEU A 383 -3.79 -12.60 7.34
CA LEU A 383 -3.67 -13.34 8.59
C LEU A 383 -5.00 -13.34 9.34
N THR A 384 -5.46 -14.51 9.80
CA THR A 384 -6.66 -14.58 10.64
C THR A 384 -6.40 -13.97 12.02
N LEU A 385 -7.32 -13.13 12.50
CA LEU A 385 -7.25 -12.59 13.86
C LEU A 385 -7.22 -13.72 14.91
N LYS A 386 -8.02 -14.76 14.68
CA LYS A 386 -7.99 -15.99 15.48
C LYS A 386 -6.88 -16.91 14.98
N GLY A 387 -5.84 -17.07 15.80
CA GLY A 387 -4.79 -18.06 15.57
C GLY A 387 -3.73 -17.71 14.52
N GLY A 388 -3.82 -16.56 13.83
CA GLY A 388 -2.76 -16.08 12.94
C GLY A 388 -2.46 -16.99 11.76
N ASN A 389 -3.48 -17.62 11.16
CA ASN A 389 -3.27 -18.46 9.97
C ASN A 389 -2.99 -17.55 8.77
N ILE A 390 -1.86 -17.78 8.11
CA ILE A 390 -1.40 -17.02 6.95
C ILE A 390 -1.99 -17.61 5.67
N LYS A 391 -2.40 -16.76 4.74
CA LYS A 391 -2.79 -17.16 3.38
C LYS A 391 -2.33 -16.12 2.36
N TYR A 392 -1.79 -16.60 1.24
CA TYR A 392 -1.59 -15.80 0.03
C TYR A 392 -2.89 -15.86 -0.77
N GLU A 393 -3.60 -14.74 -0.83
CA GLU A 393 -4.97 -14.67 -1.33
C GLU A 393 -5.00 -14.36 -2.83
N TYR A 394 -4.06 -13.53 -3.30
CA TYR A 394 -3.96 -13.12 -4.70
C TYR A 394 -2.51 -12.79 -5.05
N LYS A 395 -2.14 -13.01 -6.31
CA LYS A 395 -0.86 -12.59 -6.89
C LYS A 395 -1.13 -11.60 -8.02
N PHE A 396 -0.53 -10.43 -7.95
CA PHE A 396 -0.56 -9.47 -9.07
C PHE A 396 0.33 -10.00 -10.20
N ALA A 397 -0.19 -9.99 -11.42
CA ALA A 397 0.52 -10.48 -12.59
C ALA A 397 1.20 -9.32 -13.31
N ASN A 398 2.51 -9.41 -13.51
CA ASN A 398 3.29 -8.44 -14.30
C ASN A 398 3.23 -8.73 -15.80
N SER A 399 2.83 -9.94 -16.21
CA SER A 399 2.54 -10.30 -17.60
C SER A 399 1.29 -11.17 -17.66
N HIS A 400 0.37 -10.83 -18.57
CA HIS A 400 -0.86 -11.58 -18.83
C HIS A 400 -1.39 -11.29 -20.24
N ASN A 401 -2.37 -12.07 -20.71
CA ASN A 401 -2.99 -11.87 -22.03
C ASN A 401 -4.41 -11.30 -21.89
N VAL A 402 -4.74 -10.32 -22.73
CA VAL A 402 -6.11 -9.78 -22.86
C VAL A 402 -6.61 -9.98 -24.29
N ARG A 403 -7.93 -10.05 -24.48
CA ARG A 403 -8.53 -10.17 -25.82
C ARG A 403 -8.43 -8.84 -26.58
N LYS A 404 -8.13 -8.91 -27.87
CA LYS A 404 -8.30 -7.80 -28.82
C LYS A 404 -9.79 -7.40 -28.81
N GLN A 405 -10.08 -6.11 -28.67
CA GLN A 405 -11.45 -5.56 -28.73
C GLN A 405 -11.88 -5.34 -30.18
#